data_AF-A0A1X9LRR0-F1
#
_entry.id   AF-A0A1X9LRR0-F1
#
_cell.length_a   1.000
_cell.length_b   1.000
_cell.length_c   1.000
_cell.angle_alpha   90.00
_cell.angle_beta   90.00
_cell.angle_gamma   90.00
#
_symmetry.space_group_name_H-M   'P 1'
#
loop_
_entity.id
_entity.type
_entity.pdbx_description
1 polymer ?
#
loop_
_entity_poly.entity_id
_entity_poly.type
_entity_poly.pdbx_seq_one_letter_code
_entity_poly.pdbx_strand_id
1 'polypeptide(L)'
;MTHTEITILNYTVNADVYARYGADFDTEAVDDHILRILNEAAPAGVTVQRNGKVVAEDDAIEAARSFDWTGVLKRIDLDEILAEHGK
;
A
#
# COMPACT_ATOMS: atom_id res chain seq x y z
N MET A 1 -11.48 -2.83 20.50
CA MET A 1 -12.03 -2.40 19.21
C MET A 1 -11.92 -3.58 18.26
N THR A 2 -13.03 -3.95 17.64
CA THR A 2 -13.11 -4.97 16.60
C THR A 2 -12.77 -4.33 15.27
N HIS A 3 -11.83 -4.91 14.52
CA HIS A 3 -11.51 -4.47 13.17
C HIS A 3 -12.09 -5.48 12.18
N THR A 4 -12.78 -4.98 11.17
CA THR A 4 -13.37 -5.80 10.11
C THR A 4 -12.47 -5.77 8.88
N GLU A 5 -12.17 -6.94 8.33
CA GLU A 5 -11.47 -7.04 7.04
C GLU A 5 -12.42 -6.60 5.92
N ILE A 6 -11.96 -5.64 5.10
CA ILE A 6 -12.75 -5.04 4.03
C ILE A 6 -12.37 -5.62 2.68
N THR A 7 -11.08 -5.66 2.38
CA THR A 7 -10.53 -6.14 1.11
C THR A 7 -9.04 -6.46 1.24
N ILE A 8 -8.45 -7.04 0.19
CA ILE A 8 -7.02 -7.29 0.06
C ILE A 8 -6.51 -6.54 -1.17
N LEU A 9 -5.53 -5.65 -0.95
CA LEU A 9 -4.83 -4.91 -2.00
C LEU A 9 -3.53 -5.63 -2.35
N ASN A 10 -3.35 -5.91 -3.63
CA ASN A 10 -2.08 -6.41 -4.13
C ASN A 10 -1.18 -5.22 -4.50
N TYR A 11 -0.56 -4.63 -3.49
CA TYR A 11 0.30 -3.44 -3.66
C TYR A 11 1.80 -3.79 -3.68
N THR A 12 2.15 -5.02 -3.31
CA THR A 12 3.54 -5.47 -3.34
C THR A 12 4.06 -5.49 -4.77
N VAL A 13 5.25 -4.94 -4.95
CA VAL A 13 5.87 -4.85 -6.27
C VAL A 13 6.37 -6.24 -6.67
N ASN A 14 6.19 -6.59 -7.95
CA ASN A 14 6.65 -7.87 -8.45
C ASN A 14 8.18 -7.97 -8.38
N ALA A 15 8.70 -9.11 -7.94
CA ALA A 15 10.13 -9.43 -7.90
C ALA A 15 10.86 -9.18 -9.24
N ASP A 16 10.19 -9.36 -10.39
CA ASP A 16 10.74 -9.06 -11.72
C ASP A 16 11.09 -7.57 -11.91
N VAL A 17 10.41 -6.67 -11.21
CA VAL A 17 10.69 -5.22 -11.24
C VAL A 17 11.95 -4.93 -10.43
N TYR A 18 12.06 -5.52 -9.24
CA TYR A 18 13.25 -5.39 -8.37
C TYR A 18 14.50 -6.02 -9.00
N ALA A 19 14.36 -7.07 -9.80
CA ALA A 19 15.48 -7.70 -10.51
C ALA A 19 16.26 -6.74 -11.43
N ARG A 20 15.67 -5.60 -11.81
CA ARG A 20 16.33 -4.55 -12.62
C ARG A 20 17.27 -3.65 -11.83
N TYR A 21 17.13 -3.58 -10.50
CA TYR A 21 17.88 -2.67 -9.63
C TYR A 21 19.05 -3.33 -8.90
N GLY A 22 19.16 -4.66 -8.94
CA GLY A 22 20.27 -5.41 -8.36
C GLY A 22 20.00 -5.94 -6.95
N ALA A 23 20.93 -6.74 -6.41
CA ALA A 23 20.75 -7.47 -5.15
C ALA A 23 20.82 -6.60 -3.88
N ASP A 24 21.40 -5.40 -3.98
CA ASP A 24 21.52 -4.44 -2.87
C ASP A 24 20.31 -3.50 -2.75
N PHE A 25 19.30 -3.68 -3.60
CA PHE A 25 18.11 -2.84 -3.60
C PHE A 25 17.17 -3.18 -2.43
N ASP A 26 16.83 -2.19 -1.61
CA ASP A 26 15.98 -2.38 -0.44
C ASP A 26 14.50 -2.46 -0.82
N THR A 27 14.06 -3.68 -1.12
CA THR A 27 12.66 -3.97 -1.48
C THR A 27 11.69 -3.71 -0.33
N GLU A 28 12.14 -3.90 0.92
CA GLU A 28 11.29 -3.65 2.08
C GLU A 28 11.03 -2.15 2.27
N ALA A 29 12.04 -1.30 2.04
CA ALA A 29 11.88 0.15 2.11
C ALA A 29 10.90 0.69 1.05
N VAL A 30 10.86 0.09 -0.14
CA VAL A 30 9.87 0.43 -1.17
C VAL A 30 8.46 0.01 -0.76
N ASP A 31 8.29 -1.24 -0.32
CA ASP A 31 6.98 -1.74 0.12
C ASP A 31 6.44 -0.93 1.31
N ASP A 32 7.31 -0.52 2.24
CA ASP A 32 6.96 0.38 3.35
C ASP A 32 6.58 1.79 2.89
N HIS A 33 7.27 2.32 1.87
CA HIS A 33 6.90 3.62 1.29
C HIS A 33 5.51 3.55 0.67
N ILE A 34 5.22 2.51 -0.13
CA ILE A 34 3.90 2.28 -0.73
C ILE A 34 2.83 2.14 0.38
N LEU A 35 3.13 1.36 1.42
CA LEU A 35 2.23 1.17 2.56
C LEU A 35 1.94 2.48 3.29
N ARG A 36 2.94 3.35 3.45
CA ARG A 36 2.77 4.68 4.05
C ARG A 36 1.82 5.53 3.22
N ILE A 37 2.03 5.61 1.90
CA ILE A 37 1.15 6.37 1.00
C ILE A 37 -0.29 5.85 1.06
N LEU A 38 -0.49 4.53 1.09
CA LEU A 38 -1.81 3.92 1.20
C LEU A 38 -2.52 4.28 2.51
N ASN A 39 -1.79 4.23 3.64
CA ASN A 39 -2.36 4.60 4.94
C ASN A 39 -2.58 6.11 5.10
N GLU A 40 -1.76 6.95 4.48
CA GLU A 40 -1.96 8.41 4.47
C GLU A 40 -3.18 8.83 3.65
N ALA A 41 -3.47 8.10 2.57
CA ALA A 41 -4.66 8.34 1.74
C ALA A 41 -5.94 7.73 2.33
N ALA A 42 -5.82 6.72 3.19
CA ALA A 42 -6.94 5.98 3.75
C ALA A 42 -7.86 6.88 4.60
N PRO A 43 -9.18 6.63 4.61
CA PRO A 43 -10.09 7.30 5.53
C PRO A 43 -9.70 7.06 7.00
N ALA A 44 -10.09 7.98 7.89
CA ALA A 44 -9.93 7.78 9.31
C ALA A 44 -10.61 6.47 9.78
N GLY A 45 -9.97 5.74 10.69
CA GLY A 45 -10.44 4.44 11.16
C GLY A 45 -10.17 3.28 10.19
N VAL A 46 -9.46 3.51 9.08
CA VAL A 46 -9.03 2.49 8.13
C VAL A 46 -7.51 2.33 8.17
N THR A 47 -7.04 1.09 8.09
CA THR A 47 -5.60 0.77 8.09
C THR A 47 -5.31 -0.29 7.05
N VAL A 48 -4.28 -0.06 6.26
CA VAL A 48 -3.71 -1.06 5.34
C VAL A 48 -2.52 -1.71 6.04
N GLN A 49 -2.52 -3.03 6.08
CA GLN A 49 -1.46 -3.84 6.70
C GLN A 49 -0.40 -4.25 5.66
N ARG A 50 0.80 -4.63 6.15
CA ARG A 50 1.94 -5.08 5.34
C ARG A 50 1.64 -6.25 4.39
N ASN A 51 0.57 -7.00 4.65
CA ASN A 51 0.13 -8.14 3.85
C ASN A 51 -0.97 -7.78 2.83
N GLY A 52 -1.22 -6.49 2.60
CA GLY A 52 -2.27 -6.03 1.69
C GLY A 52 -3.66 -5.94 2.32
N LYS A 53 -3.87 -6.42 3.53
CA LYS A 53 -5.20 -6.41 4.15
C LYS A 53 -5.61 -5.00 4.54
N VAL A 54 -6.80 -4.59 4.07
CA VAL A 54 -7.46 -3.37 4.52
C VAL A 54 -8.41 -3.74 5.64
N VAL A 55 -8.17 -3.17 6.81
CA VAL A 55 -9.02 -3.32 7.98
C VAL A 55 -9.64 -1.98 8.33
N ALA A 56 -10.88 -1.99 8.81
CA ALA A 56 -11.57 -0.79 9.25
C ALA A 56 -12.22 -1.00 10.62
N GLU A 57 -12.28 0.06 11.41
CA GLU A 57 -13.16 0.17 12.58
C GLU A 57 -14.63 0.12 12.14
N ASP A 58 -15.52 -0.29 13.05
CA ASP A 58 -16.93 -0.56 12.74
C ASP A 58 -17.67 0.65 12.11
N ASP A 59 -17.32 1.86 12.51
CA ASP A 59 -17.85 3.12 11.99
C ASP A 59 -17.22 3.56 10.65
N ALA A 60 -16.06 3.02 10.30
CA ALA A 60 -15.32 3.32 9.07
C ALA A 60 -15.54 2.30 7.94
N ILE A 61 -16.26 1.19 8.19
CA ILE A 61 -16.49 0.10 7.22
C ILE A 61 -17.04 0.62 5.88
N GLU A 62 -18.11 1.42 5.92
CA GLU A 62 -18.77 1.90 4.70
C GLU A 62 -17.91 2.91 3.92
N ALA A 63 -17.12 3.72 4.65
CA ALA A 63 -16.14 4.62 4.05
C ALA A 63 -15.02 3.84 3.35
N ALA A 64 -14.48 2.80 4.01
CA ALA A 64 -13.45 1.92 3.45
C ALA A 64 -13.93 1.19 2.18
N ARG A 65 -15.19 0.75 2.15
CA ARG A 65 -15.80 0.07 0.99
C ARG A 65 -16.01 1.01 -0.20
N SER A 66 -16.34 2.26 0.07
CA SER A 66 -16.61 3.27 -0.96
C SER A 66 -15.35 3.98 -1.44
N PHE A 67 -14.21 3.73 -0.79
CA PHE A 67 -12.95 4.37 -1.11
C PHE A 67 -12.34 3.80 -2.40
N ASP A 68 -11.87 4.68 -3.29
CA ASP A 68 -11.27 4.29 -4.57
C ASP A 68 -9.81 3.83 -4.41
N TRP A 69 -9.61 2.66 -3.80
CA TRP A 69 -8.30 2.04 -3.62
C TRP A 69 -7.55 1.86 -4.94
N THR A 70 -8.28 1.54 -6.01
CA THR A 70 -7.69 1.35 -7.34
C THR A 70 -7.17 2.68 -7.90
N GLY A 71 -7.91 3.76 -7.73
CA GLY A 71 -7.46 5.11 -8.07
C GLY A 71 -6.24 5.54 -7.27
N VAL A 72 -6.17 5.22 -5.98
CA VAL A 72 -4.98 5.50 -5.17
C VAL A 72 -3.76 4.73 -5.68
N LEU A 73 -3.89 3.41 -5.89
CA LEU A 73 -2.79 2.58 -6.40
C LEU A 73 -2.28 3.08 -7.77
N LYS A 74 -3.17 3.54 -8.65
CA LYS A 74 -2.79 4.10 -9.97
C LYS A 74 -2.05 5.44 -9.89
N ARG A 75 -2.19 6.17 -8.78
CA ARG A 75 -1.54 7.47 -8.56
C ARG A 75 -0.17 7.34 -7.90
N ILE A 76 0.16 6.15 -7.38
CA ILE A 76 1.48 5.86 -6.84
C ILE A 76 2.44 5.79 -8.03
N ASP A 77 3.36 6.75 -8.10
CA ASP A 77 4.44 6.72 -9.07
C ASP A 77 5.52 5.75 -8.57
N LEU A 78 5.39 4.49 -8.99
CA LEU A 78 6.31 3.43 -8.59
C LEU A 78 7.73 3.71 -9.09
N ASP A 79 7.89 4.32 -10.27
CA ASP A 79 9.20 4.62 -10.82
C ASP A 79 9.92 5.69 -9.98
N GLU A 80 9.19 6.70 -9.49
CA GLU A 80 9.74 7.70 -8.56
C GLU A 80 10.20 7.06 -7.25
N ILE A 81 9.36 6.23 -6.63
CA ILE A 81 9.69 5.54 -5.37
C ILE A 81 10.92 4.63 -5.56
N LEU A 82 10.98 3.86 -6.65
CA LEU A 82 12.12 3.00 -6.95
C LEU A 82 13.40 3.82 -7.16
N ALA A 83 13.32 4.98 -7.81
CA ALA A 83 14.45 5.86 -8.03
C ALA A 83 14.98 6.51 -6.74
N GLU A 84 14.11 6.81 -5.77
CA GLU A 84 14.50 7.31 -4.45
C GLU A 84 15.31 6.28 -3.65
N HIS A 85 14.93 5.00 -3.74
CA HIS A 85 15.55 3.90 -2.98
C HIS A 85 16.71 3.21 -3.71
N GLY A 86 16.94 3.51 -4.99
CA GLY A 86 17.98 2.90 -5.82
C GLY A 86 19.34 3.61 -5.85
N LYS A 87 19.60 4.54 -4.92
CA LYS A 87 20.85 5.35 -4.87
C LYS A 87 21.85 4.91 -3.81
#